data_AF-A0A182ATB6-F1
#
_entry.id   AF-A0A182ATB6-F1
#
_cell.length_a   1.000
_cell.length_b   1.000
_cell.length_c   1.000
_cell.angle_alpha   90.00
_cell.angle_beta   90.00
_cell.angle_gamma   90.00
#
_symmetry.space_group_name_H-M   'P 1'
#
loop_
_entity.id
_entity.type
_entity.pdbx_description
1 polymer ?
#
loop_
_entity_poly.entity_id
_entity_poly.type
_entity_poly.pdbx_seq_one_letter_code
_entity_poly.pdbx_strand_id
1 'polypeptide(L)'
;MGRWLEHSVTTLIAAPADRVWAVWSDLEAMPRWMRWIESVVTEPNDPDLTDWTLAAQGFRFHWKARITQRVEAQQLHWESVGGLPTRGGCASTRSPMAAPP
;
A
#
# COMPACT_ATOMS: atom_id res chain seq x y z
N MET A 1 21.73 -14.48 -5.26
CA MET A 1 20.70 -13.46 -5.55
C MET A 1 19.34 -14.03 -5.20
N GLY A 2 18.67 -13.53 -4.15
CA GLY A 2 17.28 -13.89 -3.88
C GLY A 2 16.35 -13.28 -4.93
N ARG A 3 15.33 -14.03 -5.38
CA ARG A 3 14.32 -13.56 -6.33
C ARG A 3 13.20 -12.87 -5.54
N TRP A 4 12.80 -11.67 -5.94
CA TRP A 4 11.60 -11.03 -5.40
C TRP A 4 10.36 -11.84 -5.75
N LEU A 5 9.45 -11.99 -4.78
CA LEU A 5 8.13 -12.55 -5.04
C LEU A 5 7.20 -11.38 -5.36
N GLU A 6 6.75 -11.31 -6.60
CA GLU A 6 5.86 -10.27 -7.08
C GLU A 6 4.42 -10.78 -7.12
N HIS A 7 3.52 -10.00 -6.53
CA HIS A 7 2.09 -10.25 -6.57
C HIS A 7 1.37 -8.95 -6.93
N SER A 8 0.55 -8.98 -7.98
CA SER A 8 -0.24 -7.84 -8.42
C SER A 8 -1.72 -8.23 -8.52
N VAL A 9 -2.59 -7.28 -8.18
CA VAL A 9 -4.05 -7.42 -8.28
C VAL A 9 -4.59 -6.13 -8.88
N THR A 10 -5.43 -6.26 -9.90
CA THR A 10 -6.11 -5.13 -10.56
C THR A 10 -7.61 -5.34 -10.47
N THR A 11 -8.36 -4.30 -10.10
CA THR A 11 -9.82 -4.36 -10.00
C THR A 11 -10.46 -3.06 -10.47
N LEU A 12 -11.70 -3.16 -10.97
CA LEU A 12 -12.51 -2.00 -11.35
C LEU A 12 -13.35 -1.56 -10.15
N ILE A 13 -13.27 -0.27 -9.80
CA ILE A 13 -14.03 0.30 -8.70
C ILE A 13 -14.99 1.35 -9.25
N ALA A 14 -16.29 1.15 -9.01
CA ALA A 14 -17.34 2.10 -9.38
C ALA A 14 -17.42 3.28 -8.41
N ALA A 15 -16.33 4.05 -8.30
CA ALA A 15 -16.22 5.23 -7.44
C ALA A 15 -15.26 6.27 -8.05
N PRO A 16 -15.39 7.57 -7.68
CA PRO A 16 -14.44 8.59 -8.08
C PRO A 16 -13.01 8.26 -7.63
N ALA A 17 -12.02 8.59 -8.46
CA ALA A 17 -10.61 8.33 -8.18
C ALA A 17 -10.15 8.93 -6.84
N ASP A 18 -10.64 10.12 -6.48
CA ASP A 18 -10.27 10.78 -5.23
C ASP A 18 -10.75 10.01 -3.99
N ARG A 19 -11.94 9.39 -4.06
CA ARG A 19 -12.45 8.55 -2.98
C ARG A 19 -11.63 7.26 -2.87
N VAL A 20 -11.30 6.66 -4.00
CA VAL A 20 -10.44 5.46 -4.05
C VAL A 20 -9.07 5.78 -3.46
N TRP A 21 -8.48 6.90 -3.87
CA TRP A 21 -7.21 7.39 -3.37
C TRP A 21 -7.22 7.63 -1.86
N ALA A 22 -8.24 8.32 -1.33
CA ALA A 22 -8.35 8.56 0.11
C ALA A 22 -8.34 7.26 0.94
N VAL A 23 -8.90 6.17 0.41
CA VAL A 23 -8.89 4.86 1.08
C VAL A 23 -7.55 4.15 0.93
N TRP A 24 -7.00 4.08 -0.29
CA TRP A 24 -5.77 3.32 -0.54
C TRP A 24 -4.49 4.04 -0.11
N SER A 25 -4.52 5.37 -0.01
CA SER A 25 -3.38 6.16 0.48
C SER A 25 -3.26 6.18 2.01
N ASP A 26 -4.32 5.76 2.71
CA ASP A 26 -4.31 5.51 4.15
C ASP A 26 -3.66 4.15 4.42
N LEU A 27 -2.34 4.17 4.61
CA LEU A 27 -1.56 2.97 4.91
C LEU A 27 -1.90 2.38 6.28
N GLU A 28 -2.33 3.21 7.24
CA GLU A 28 -2.72 2.75 8.58
C GLU A 28 -4.00 1.90 8.55
N ALA A 29 -4.84 2.10 7.54
CA ALA A 29 -6.01 1.29 7.29
C ALA A 29 -5.71 -0.09 6.66
N MET A 30 -4.47 -0.39 6.26
CA MET A 30 -4.08 -1.69 5.66
C MET A 30 -4.59 -2.95 6.40
N PRO A 31 -4.54 -3.03 7.74
CA PRO A 31 -5.05 -4.19 8.49
C PRO A 31 -6.53 -4.52 8.20
N ARG A 32 -7.32 -3.54 7.72
CA ARG A 32 -8.74 -3.73 7.43
C ARG A 32 -9.00 -4.66 6.24
N TRP A 33 -8.06 -4.77 5.29
CA TRP A 33 -8.19 -5.62 4.10
C TRP A 33 -7.04 -6.61 3.93
N MET A 34 -5.87 -6.38 4.52
CA MET A 34 -4.75 -7.32 4.55
C MET A 34 -4.67 -8.03 5.90
N ARG A 35 -5.34 -9.18 6.02
CA ARG A 35 -5.46 -9.96 7.27
C ARG A 35 -4.12 -10.38 7.92
N TRP A 36 -3.02 -10.38 7.17
CA TRP A 36 -1.69 -10.71 7.68
C TRP A 36 -0.93 -9.49 8.25
N ILE A 37 -1.41 -8.26 8.01
CA ILE A 37 -0.83 -7.04 8.59
C ILE A 37 -1.56 -6.78 9.90
N GLU A 38 -0.81 -6.74 11.00
CA GLU A 38 -1.34 -6.42 12.33
C GLU A 38 -1.50 -4.91 12.49
N SER A 39 -0.49 -4.13 12.09
CA SER A 39 -0.50 -2.67 12.20
C SER A 39 0.38 -2.02 11.14
N VAL A 40 -0.01 -0.82 10.75
CA VAL A 40 0.87 0.14 10.08
C VAL A 40 0.71 1.46 10.82
N VAL A 41 1.82 2.09 11.18
CA VAL A 41 1.83 3.35 11.93
C VAL A 41 2.74 4.33 11.22
N THR A 42 2.26 5.54 10.97
CA THR A 42 3.07 6.62 10.42
C THR A 42 3.89 7.27 11.52
N GLU A 43 5.17 7.51 11.28
CA GLU A 43 6.05 8.10 12.28
C GLU A 43 5.66 9.58 12.50
N PRO A 44 5.48 10.05 13.75
CA PRO A 44 5.01 11.42 14.03
C PRO A 44 5.90 12.53 13.48
N ASN A 45 7.19 12.24 13.32
CA ASN A 45 8.19 13.20 12.86
C ASN A 45 8.44 13.12 11.34
N ASP A 46 7.95 12.07 10.67
CA ASP A 46 8.26 11.80 9.26
C ASP A 46 7.05 11.12 8.58
N PRO A 47 6.22 11.89 7.84
CA PRO A 47 4.99 11.38 7.23
C PRO A 47 5.24 10.39 6.07
N ASP A 48 6.50 10.25 5.63
CA ASP A 48 6.89 9.30 4.60
C ASP A 48 7.48 8.02 5.19
N LEU A 49 7.70 7.95 6.51
CA LEU A 49 8.20 6.77 7.20
C LEU A 49 7.07 6.08 7.95
N THR A 50 6.98 4.76 7.76
CA THR A 50 5.93 3.92 8.35
C THR A 50 6.53 2.68 9.00
N ASP A 51 5.99 2.31 10.16
CA ASP A 51 6.32 1.09 10.88
C ASP A 51 5.24 0.04 10.65
N TRP A 52 5.65 -1.09 10.10
CA TRP A 52 4.76 -2.18 9.73
C TRP A 52 4.98 -3.36 10.66
N THR A 53 3.87 -3.98 11.07
CA THR A 53 3.86 -5.25 11.79
C THR A 53 3.06 -6.27 10.99
N LEU A 54 3.70 -7.39 10.64
CA LEU A 54 3.05 -8.55 10.05
C LEU A 54 2.92 -9.61 11.14
N ALA A 55 1.71 -10.14 11.32
CA ALA A 55 1.44 -11.26 12.20
C ALA A 55 0.65 -12.32 11.43
N ALA A 56 1.29 -13.44 11.14
CA ALA A 56 0.67 -14.53 10.38
C ALA A 56 1.20 -15.89 10.85
N GLN A 57 0.28 -16.84 11.08
CA GLN A 57 0.61 -18.25 11.36
C GLN A 57 1.64 -18.45 12.50
N GLY A 58 1.58 -17.62 13.55
CA GLY A 58 2.51 -17.70 14.69
C GLY A 58 3.84 -16.96 14.49
N PHE A 59 4.09 -16.41 13.30
CA PHE A 59 5.22 -15.52 13.05
C PHE A 59 4.81 -14.06 13.20
N ARG A 60 5.73 -13.26 13.74
CA ARG A 60 5.57 -11.81 13.86
C ARG A 60 6.84 -11.12 13.38
N PHE A 61 6.70 -10.22 12.42
CA PHE A 61 7.81 -9.47 11.84
C PHE A 61 7.51 -7.98 11.92
N HIS A 62 8.57 -7.20 12.15
CA HIS A 62 8.54 -5.75 12.20
C HIS A 62 9.52 -5.20 11.18
N TRP A 63 9.11 -4.19 10.43
CA TRP A 63 9.98 -3.49 9.49
C TRP A 63 9.55 -2.04 9.33
N LYS A 64 10.50 -1.21 8.87
CA LYS A 64 10.24 0.18 8.50
C LYS A 64 10.18 0.29 6.99
N ALA A 65 9.20 1.02 6.47
CA ALA A 65 9.07 1.32 5.05
C ALA A 65 8.95 2.83 4.82
N ARG A 66 9.59 3.30 3.74
CA ARG A 66 9.54 4.68 3.30
C ARG A 66 8.75 4.80 2.01
N ILE A 67 7.92 5.84 1.91
CA ILE A 67 7.24 6.21 0.68
C ILE A 67 8.28 6.73 -0.31
N THR A 68 8.39 6.07 -1.45
CA THR A 68 9.35 6.42 -2.51
C THR A 68 8.71 7.28 -3.59
N GLN A 69 7.39 7.18 -3.75
CA GLN A 69 6.65 7.97 -4.71
C GLN A 69 5.20 8.17 -4.26
N ARG A 70 4.73 9.42 -4.28
CA ARG A 70 3.34 9.78 -3.99
C ARG A 70 2.87 10.80 -5.03
N VAL A 71 1.93 10.39 -5.86
CA VAL A 71 1.24 11.26 -6.83
C VAL A 71 -0.25 11.14 -6.55
N GLU A 72 -0.83 12.25 -6.09
CA GLU A 72 -2.23 12.29 -5.67
C GLU A 72 -3.18 11.74 -6.74
N ALA A 73 -4.13 10.93 -6.30
CA ALA A 73 -5.12 10.23 -7.14
C ALA A 73 -4.54 9.38 -8.29
N GLN A 74 -3.25 9.04 -8.24
CA GLN A 74 -2.58 8.29 -9.31
C GLN A 74 -1.77 7.11 -8.78
N GLN A 75 -0.79 7.34 -7.90
CA GLN A 75 0.06 6.25 -7.42
C GLN A 75 0.74 6.54 -6.09
N LEU A 76 0.90 5.49 -5.28
CA LEU A 76 1.63 5.51 -4.03
C LEU A 76 2.53 4.27 -3.98
N HIS A 77 3.84 4.48 -3.90
CA HIS A 77 4.84 3.41 -3.80
C HIS A 77 5.62 3.55 -2.49
N TRP A 78 5.98 2.41 -1.90
CA TRP A 78 6.80 2.34 -0.70
C TRP A 78 7.78 1.17 -0.76
N GLU A 79 8.89 1.33 -0.04
CA GLU A 79 9.97 0.34 0.04
C GLU A 79 10.49 0.25 1.46
N SER A 80 10.77 -0.98 1.91
CA SER A 80 11.39 -1.23 3.21
C SER A 80 12.77 -0.59 3.29
N VAL A 81 13.02 0.19 4.35
CA VAL A 81 14.33 0.78 4.66
C VAL A 81 15.11 -0.04 5.68
N GLY A 82 14.48 -1.01 6.33
CA GLY A 82 15.13 -1.94 7.25
C GLY A 82 14.18 -3.02 7.75
N GLY A 83 14.72 -4.18 8.13
CA GLY A 83 13.95 -5.35 8.55
C GLY A 83 13.61 -6.27 7.37
N LEU A 84 12.33 -6.54 7.16
CA LEU A 84 11.83 -7.42 6.10
C LEU A 84 11.89 -6.71 4.73
N PRO A 85 12.63 -7.24 3.74
CA PRO A 85 12.70 -6.64 2.41
C PRO A 85 11.34 -6.73 1.72
N THR A 86 10.65 -5.60 1.58
CA THR A 86 9.33 -5.48 0.97
C THR A 86 9.24 -4.23 0.10
N ARG A 87 8.52 -4.34 -1.01
CA ARG A 87 8.12 -3.21 -1.85
C ARG A 87 6.65 -3.36 -2.19
N GLY A 88 5.92 -2.26 -2.12
CA GLY A 88 4.50 -2.24 -2.40
C GLY A 88 4.14 -0.98 -3.14
N GLY A 89 3.03 -1.05 -3.86
CA GLY A 89 2.49 0.12 -4.52
C GLY A 89 1.03 -0.09 -4.88
N CYS A 90 0.28 1.00 -4.88
CA CYS A 90 -1.03 1.06 -5.48
C CYS A 90 -1.03 2.13 -6.57
N ALA A 91 -1.72 1.84 -7.67
CA ALA A 91 -1.93 2.78 -8.75
C ALA A 91 -3.40 2.77 -9.13
N SER A 92 -3.97 3.96 -9.32
CA SER A 92 -5.32 4.17 -9.82
C SER A 92 -5.24 4.79 -11.20
N THR A 93 -5.78 4.09 -12.20
CA THR A 93 -5.97 4.64 -13.55
C THR A 93 -7.45 4.94 -13.73
N ARG A 94 -7.77 6.11 -14.30
CA ARG A 94 -9.12 6.39 -14.74
C ARG A 94 -9.43 5.43 -15.89
N SER A 95 -10.47 4.62 -15.75
CA SER A 95 -10.97 3.84 -16.86
C SER A 95 -11.43 4.80 -17.96
N PRO A 96 -11.04 4.61 -19.24
CA PRO A 96 -11.64 5.35 -20.33
C PRO A 96 -13.13 4.99 -20.31
N MET A 97 -13.93 5.97 -19.95
CA MET A 97 -15.38 5.90 -19.86
C MET A 97 -15.92 5.07 -21.03
N ALA A 98 -16.53 3.91 -20.75
CA ALA A 98 -17.35 3.24 -21.75
C ALA A 98 -18.37 4.29 -22.21
N ALA A 99 -18.32 4.64 -23.49
CA ALA A 99 -19.29 5.55 -24.09
C ALA A 99 -20.71 5.04 -23.74
N PRO A 100 -21.63 5.91 -23.31
CA PRO A 100 -23.02 5.48 -23.16
C PRO A 100 -23.54 4.95 -24.51
N PRO A 101 -24.43 3.95 -24.51
CA PRO A 101 -25.00 3.38 -25.73
C PRO A 101 -25.81 4.40 -26.54
#